data_AF-A0A948WRG6-F1
#
_entry.id   AF-A0A948WRG6-F1
#
_cell.length_a   1.000
_cell.length_b   1.000
_cell.length_c   1.000
_cell.angle_alpha   90.00
_cell.angle_beta   90.00
_cell.angle_gamma   90.00
#
_symmetry.space_group_name_H-M   'P 1'
#
loop_
_entity.id
_entity.type
_entity.pdbx_description
1 polymer ?
#
loop_
_entity_poly.entity_id
_entity_poly.type
_entity_poly.pdbx_seq_one_letter_code
_entity_poly.pdbx_strand_id
1 'polypeptide(L)'
;MAIVSIDWHPDAHHLRRWAIVTAVALGAVGALFRFVDWGVFAAARPMANYLWAFGAFALVTAGTGTRAGLPAYWAWMAFTWAVGTALGTVALGAVFFLVVTPMAVAARLAGRDRLELRPAPGTRSMWRPLPPGRHDPERQF
;
A
#
# COMPACT_ATOMS: atom_id res chain seq x y z
N MET A 1 -9.02 1.15 19.45
CA MET A 1 -8.88 -0.29 19.17
C MET A 1 -7.67 -0.49 18.28
N ALA A 2 -6.55 -0.97 18.82
CA ALA A 2 -5.33 -1.25 18.06
C ALA A 2 -5.35 -2.73 17.67
N ILE A 3 -5.54 -3.03 16.37
CA ILE A 3 -5.77 -4.40 15.87
C ILE A 3 -4.47 -5.13 15.46
N VAL A 4 -3.30 -4.53 15.66
CA VAL A 4 -2.01 -5.22 15.41
C VAL A 4 -1.09 -5.03 16.62
N SER A 5 -1.06 -6.02 17.50
CA SER A 5 0.00 -6.16 18.50
C SER A 5 1.25 -6.64 17.78
N ILE A 6 2.15 -5.70 17.47
CA ILE A 6 3.49 -6.05 17.01
C ILE A 6 4.18 -6.74 18.20
N ASP A 7 4.34 -8.06 18.15
CA ASP A 7 5.07 -8.81 19.16
C ASP A 7 6.58 -8.50 19.02
N TRP A 8 7.04 -7.54 19.83
CA TRP A 8 8.44 -7.09 19.84
C TRP A 8 9.41 -8.11 20.50
N HIS A 9 8.88 -9.16 21.12
CA HIS A 9 9.61 -10.31 21.67
C HIS A 9 9.12 -11.63 21.03
N PRO A 10 9.39 -11.87 19.74
CA PRO A 10 8.99 -13.11 19.09
C PRO A 10 9.69 -14.31 19.71
N ASP A 11 8.92 -15.38 19.93
CA ASP A 11 9.44 -16.69 20.33
C ASP A 11 10.39 -17.26 19.25
N ALA A 12 11.36 -18.08 19.64
CA ALA A 12 12.44 -18.56 18.75
C ALA A 12 11.90 -19.29 17.50
N HIS A 13 10.76 -19.95 17.63
CA HIS A 13 10.07 -20.62 16.54
C HIS A 13 9.40 -19.65 15.55
N HIS A 14 8.85 -18.52 16.03
CA HIS A 14 8.31 -17.46 15.17
C HIS A 14 9.42 -16.78 14.36
N LEU A 15 10.57 -16.52 14.99
CA LEU A 15 11.73 -15.94 14.33
C LEU A 15 12.23 -16.84 13.18
N ARG A 16 12.28 -18.17 13.40
CA ARG A 16 12.65 -19.16 12.38
C ARG A 16 11.67 -19.22 11.22
N ARG A 17 10.37 -19.23 11.49
CA ARG A 17 9.33 -19.21 10.44
C ARG A 17 9.43 -17.95 9.59
N TRP A 18 9.56 -16.79 10.23
CA TRP A 18 9.77 -15.53 9.53
C TRP A 18 11.03 -15.55 8.65
N ALA A 19 12.15 -16.08 9.18
CA ALA A 19 13.40 -16.18 8.43
C ALA A 19 13.27 -17.07 7.19
N ILE A 20 12.61 -18.24 7.32
CA ILE A 20 12.37 -19.16 6.20
C ILE A 20 11.45 -18.52 5.16
N VAL A 21 10.32 -17.95 5.58
CA VAL A 21 9.36 -17.31 4.66
C VAL A 21 10.02 -16.14 3.93
N THR A 22 10.78 -15.31 4.64
CA THR A 22 11.49 -14.16 4.05
C THR A 22 12.58 -14.62 3.08
N ALA A 23 13.36 -15.65 3.43
CA ALA A 23 14.38 -16.18 2.54
C ALA A 23 13.80 -16.83 1.28
N VAL A 24 12.68 -17.56 1.40
CA VAL A 24 11.98 -18.16 0.25
C VAL A 24 11.39 -17.06 -0.64
N ALA A 25 10.72 -16.07 -0.06
CA ALA A 25 10.15 -14.95 -0.81
C ALA A 25 11.24 -14.14 -1.53
N LEU A 26 12.31 -13.75 -0.84
CA LEU A 26 13.44 -13.02 -1.45
C LEU A 26 14.20 -13.87 -2.47
N GLY A 27 14.33 -15.17 -2.23
CA GLY A 27 14.91 -16.12 -3.17
C GLY A 27 14.10 -16.20 -4.46
N ALA A 28 12.79 -16.37 -4.36
CA ALA A 28 11.88 -16.41 -5.51
C ALA A 28 11.86 -15.09 -6.28
N VAL A 29 11.80 -13.96 -5.57
CA VAL A 29 11.83 -12.62 -6.17
C VAL A 29 13.16 -12.37 -6.88
N GLY A 30 14.29 -12.68 -6.24
CA GLY A 30 15.61 -12.52 -6.86
C GLY A 30 15.86 -13.49 -8.03
N ALA A 31 15.29 -14.70 -7.99
CA ALA A 31 15.28 -15.62 -9.13
C ALA A 31 14.46 -15.04 -10.29
N LEU A 32 13.30 -14.44 -10.01
CA LEU A 32 12.51 -13.73 -11.01
C LEU A 32 13.31 -12.58 -11.64
N PHE A 33 13.98 -11.74 -10.84
CA PHE A 33 14.85 -10.67 -11.34
C PHE A 33 16.05 -11.18 -12.16
N ARG A 34 16.53 -12.39 -11.90
CA ARG A 34 17.67 -12.99 -12.60
C ARG A 34 17.27 -13.66 -13.92
N PHE A 35 16.09 -14.28 -13.97
CA PHE A 35 15.64 -15.10 -15.09
C PHE A 35 14.62 -14.40 -16.01
N VAL A 36 14.02 -13.29 -15.59
CA VAL A 36 13.11 -12.49 -16.43
C VAL A 36 13.85 -11.31 -17.03
N ASP A 37 14.10 -11.36 -18.34
CA ASP A 37 14.82 -10.34 -19.11
C ASP A 37 13.91 -9.25 -19.69
N TRP A 38 12.89 -8.83 -18.95
CA TRP A 38 12.11 -7.65 -19.31
C TRP A 38 12.94 -6.42 -18.93
N GLY A 39 13.13 -5.44 -19.84
CA GLY A 39 14.22 -4.44 -19.79
C GLY A 39 14.47 -3.71 -18.46
N VAL A 40 13.47 -3.56 -17.59
CA VAL A 40 13.61 -2.97 -16.24
C VAL A 40 14.28 -3.94 -15.25
N PHE A 41 14.08 -5.25 -15.42
CA PHE A 41 14.64 -6.34 -14.62
C PHE A 41 16.10 -6.66 -15.01
N ALA A 42 16.43 -6.54 -16.30
CA ALA A 42 17.81 -6.69 -16.78
C ALA A 42 18.75 -5.62 -16.19
N ALA A 43 18.27 -4.38 -16.04
CA ALA A 43 19.00 -3.30 -15.36
C ALA A 43 19.11 -3.52 -13.84
N ALA A 44 18.14 -4.22 -13.24
CA ALA A 44 18.10 -4.52 -11.80
C ALA A 44 18.82 -5.82 -11.40
N ARG A 45 19.48 -6.52 -12.34
CA ARG A 45 20.29 -7.73 -12.06
C ARG A 45 21.28 -7.61 -10.88
N PRO A 46 22.02 -6.50 -10.68
CA PRO A 46 22.89 -6.40 -9.51
C PRO A 46 22.12 -6.28 -8.19
N MET A 47 20.87 -5.79 -8.22
CA MET A 47 19.99 -5.72 -7.04
C MET A 47 19.66 -7.11 -6.50
N ALA A 48 19.53 -8.12 -7.37
CA ALA A 48 19.24 -9.50 -6.98
C ALA A 48 20.30 -10.07 -6.01
N ASN A 49 21.58 -9.73 -6.20
CA ASN A 49 22.66 -10.15 -5.31
C ASN A 49 22.50 -9.57 -3.90
N TYR A 50 22.07 -8.31 -3.78
CA TYR A 50 21.81 -7.69 -2.48
C TYR A 50 20.58 -8.28 -1.79
N LEU A 51 19.52 -8.60 -2.54
CA LEU A 51 18.34 -9.30 -1.99
C LEU A 51 18.70 -10.69 -1.47
N TRP A 52 19.54 -11.44 -2.21
CA TRP A 52 19.99 -12.77 -1.80
C TRP A 52 20.98 -12.72 -0.65
N ALA A 53 21.90 -11.75 -0.63
CA ALA A 53 22.80 -11.51 0.49
C ALA A 53 22.03 -11.15 1.76
N PHE A 54 21.00 -10.30 1.65
CA PHE A 54 20.14 -9.95 2.77
C PHE A 54 19.28 -11.14 3.22
N GLY A 55 18.72 -11.92 2.29
CA GLY A 55 17.98 -13.14 2.60
C GLY A 55 18.83 -14.19 3.30
N ALA A 56 20.08 -14.38 2.86
CA ALA A 56 21.05 -15.26 3.50
C ALA A 56 21.47 -14.72 4.88
N PHE A 57 21.72 -13.41 5.01
CA PHE A 57 22.01 -12.77 6.30
C PHE A 57 20.85 -12.94 7.30
N ALA A 58 19.61 -12.74 6.87
CA ALA A 58 18.41 -12.97 7.67
C ALA A 58 18.29 -14.45 8.07
N LEU A 59 18.58 -15.38 7.15
CA LEU A 59 18.53 -16.82 7.44
C LEU A 59 19.62 -17.25 8.42
N VAL A 60 20.82 -16.67 8.35
CA VAL A 60 21.94 -16.96 9.27
C VAL A 60 21.69 -16.37 10.66
N THR A 61 21.20 -15.12 10.73
CA THR A 61 21.01 -14.40 12.00
C THR A 61 19.71 -14.77 12.72
N ALA A 62 18.62 -15.06 11.99
CA ALA A 62 17.34 -15.43 12.57
C ALA A 62 17.04 -16.94 12.51
N GLY A 63 17.70 -17.71 11.63
CA GLY A 63 17.57 -19.17 11.60
C GLY A 63 18.25 -19.88 12.78
N THR A 64 19.23 -19.24 13.41
CA THR A 64 19.90 -19.75 14.61
C THR A 64 19.03 -19.64 15.88
N GLY A 65 17.90 -18.91 15.84
CA GLY A 65 16.92 -18.85 16.93
C GLY A 65 17.40 -18.11 18.18
N THR A 66 18.59 -17.52 18.13
CA THR A 66 19.18 -16.73 19.21
C THR A 66 18.63 -15.31 19.22
N ARG A 67 18.50 -14.70 20.42
CA ARG A 67 18.06 -13.30 20.61
C ARG A 67 18.89 -12.26 19.82
N ALA A 68 20.04 -12.67 19.26
CA ALA A 68 20.86 -11.86 18.36
C ALA A 68 20.19 -11.55 17.00
N GLY A 69 19.16 -12.32 16.58
CA GLY A 69 18.40 -12.05 15.35
C GLY A 69 17.32 -10.96 15.47
N LEU A 70 17.03 -10.49 16.69
CA LEU A 70 16.04 -9.44 16.97
C LEU A 70 16.34 -8.10 16.26
N PRO A 71 17.57 -7.53 16.32
CA PRO A 71 17.86 -6.28 15.63
C PRO A 71 17.71 -6.39 14.11
N ALA A 72 18.04 -7.53 13.51
CA ALA A 72 17.84 -7.78 12.08
C ALA A 72 16.35 -7.85 11.71
N TYR A 73 15.54 -8.50 12.56
CA TYR A 73 14.09 -8.53 12.42
C TYR A 73 13.48 -7.12 12.50
N TRP A 74 13.88 -6.30 13.47
CA TRP A 74 13.40 -4.93 13.60
C TRP A 74 13.81 -4.05 12.43
N ALA A 75 15.07 -4.13 11.97
CA ALA A 75 15.54 -3.39 10.81
C ALA A 75 14.74 -3.74 9.55
N TRP A 76 14.47 -5.03 9.33
CA TRP A 76 13.63 -5.48 8.22
C TRP A 76 12.18 -5.02 8.35
N MET A 77 11.60 -5.12 9.55
CA MET A 77 10.21 -4.70 9.77
C MET A 77 10.06 -3.19 9.54
N ALA A 78 11.01 -2.39 10.01
CA ALA A 78 11.03 -0.95 9.76
C ALA A 78 11.18 -0.64 8.26
N PHE A 79 12.07 -1.35 7.56
CA PHE A 79 12.26 -1.20 6.13
C PHE A 79 11.00 -1.54 5.33
N THR A 80 10.42 -2.72 5.58
CA THR A 80 9.19 -3.16 4.90
C THR A 80 8.02 -2.24 5.20
N TRP A 81 7.90 -1.72 6.42
CA TRP A 81 6.89 -0.73 6.77
C TRP A 81 7.08 0.60 6.02
N ALA A 82 8.31 1.12 5.97
CA ALA A 82 8.61 2.36 5.25
C ALA A 82 8.34 2.22 3.75
N VAL A 83 8.83 1.13 3.13
CA VAL A 83 8.61 0.83 1.71
C VAL A 83 7.14 0.60 1.42
N GLY A 84 6.43 -0.18 2.26
CA GLY A 84 5.01 -0.44 2.10
C GLY A 84 4.17 0.83 2.19
N THR A 85 4.49 1.71 3.13
CA THR A 85 3.80 3.00 3.28
C THR A 85 4.08 3.92 2.10
N ALA A 86 5.34 4.02 1.67
CA ALA A 86 5.72 4.82 0.52
C ALA A 86 5.04 4.30 -0.76
N LEU A 87 5.10 2.99 -1.01
CA LEU A 87 4.48 2.37 -2.18
C LEU A 87 2.95 2.49 -2.14
N GLY A 88 2.31 2.30 -0.98
CA GLY A 88 0.87 2.49 -0.83
C GLY A 88 0.46 3.95 -1.10
N THR A 89 1.22 4.92 -0.58
CA THR A 89 0.98 6.34 -0.83
C THR A 89 1.18 6.69 -2.31
N VAL A 90 2.25 6.19 -2.92
CA VAL A 90 2.55 6.42 -4.36
C VAL A 90 1.52 5.74 -5.23
N ALA A 91 1.10 4.51 -4.93
CA ALA A 91 0.08 3.79 -5.68
C ALA A 91 -1.28 4.50 -5.58
N LEU A 92 -1.68 4.93 -4.38
CA LEU A 92 -2.90 5.70 -4.19
C LEU A 92 -2.84 7.04 -4.94
N GLY A 93 -1.71 7.74 -4.85
CA GLY A 93 -1.45 8.97 -5.60
C GLY A 93 -1.51 8.74 -7.10
N ALA A 94 -0.89 7.68 -7.61
CA ALA A 94 -0.92 7.31 -9.02
C ALA A 94 -2.34 7.04 -9.49
N VAL A 95 -3.13 6.25 -8.76
CA VAL A 95 -4.55 6.02 -9.09
C VAL A 95 -5.34 7.34 -9.07
N PHE A 96 -5.12 8.18 -8.07
CA PHE A 96 -5.82 9.46 -7.96
C PHE A 96 -5.49 10.40 -9.14
N PHE A 97 -4.22 10.54 -9.50
CA PHE A 97 -3.79 11.47 -10.54
C PHE A 97 -3.94 10.91 -11.96
N LEU A 98 -3.82 9.59 -12.17
CA LEU A 98 -3.91 8.97 -13.50
C LEU A 98 -5.31 8.46 -13.84
N VAL A 99 -6.18 8.26 -12.85
CA VAL A 99 -7.54 7.74 -13.08
C VAL A 99 -8.58 8.75 -12.63
N VAL A 100 -8.57 9.14 -11.35
CA VAL A 100 -9.63 9.98 -10.78
C VAL A 100 -9.59 11.40 -11.37
N THR A 101 -8.41 12.00 -11.43
CA THR A 101 -8.20 13.36 -11.93
C THR A 101 -8.58 13.50 -13.41
N PRO A 102 -8.12 12.64 -14.34
CA PRO A 102 -8.54 12.74 -15.74
C PRO A 102 -10.01 12.45 -15.92
N MET A 103 -10.61 11.56 -15.12
CA MET A 103 -12.06 11.34 -15.14
C MET A 103 -12.82 12.62 -14.72
N ALA A 104 -12.34 13.32 -13.69
CA ALA A 104 -12.92 14.60 -13.26
C ALA A 104 -12.73 15.70 -14.32
N VAL A 105 -11.56 15.77 -14.96
CA VAL A 105 -11.29 16.71 -16.06
C VAL A 105 -12.19 16.42 -17.26
N ALA A 106 -12.35 15.16 -17.65
CA ALA A 106 -13.25 14.75 -18.73
C ALA A 106 -14.71 15.11 -18.42
N ALA A 107 -15.18 14.88 -17.19
CA ALA A 107 -16.52 15.27 -16.76
C ALA A 107 -16.72 16.79 -16.81
N ARG A 108 -15.71 17.56 -16.38
CA ARG A 108 -15.71 19.03 -16.41
C ARG A 108 -15.73 19.57 -17.84
N LEU A 109 -14.96 18.97 -18.76
CA LEU A 109 -14.97 19.32 -20.18
C LEU A 109 -16.30 18.97 -20.86
N ALA A 110 -16.94 17.86 -20.45
CA ALA A 110 -18.27 17.47 -20.90
C ALA A 110 -19.41 18.34 -20.30
N GLY A 111 -19.09 19.38 -19.51
CA GLY A 111 -20.06 20.28 -18.90
C GLY A 111 -20.91 19.63 -17.79
N ARG A 112 -20.54 18.42 -17.32
CA ARG A 112 -21.28 17.73 -16.27
C ARG A 112 -20.75 18.12 -14.89
N ASP A 113 -21.45 19.03 -14.23
CA ASP A 113 -21.25 19.32 -12.80
C ASP A 113 -22.17 18.42 -11.95
N ARG A 114 -21.85 17.13 -11.87
CA ARG A 114 -22.65 16.17 -11.06
C ARG A 114 -22.57 16.42 -9.56
N LEU A 115 -21.51 17.10 -9.12
CA LEU A 115 -21.31 17.42 -7.71
C LEU A 115 -21.88 18.80 -7.36
N GLU A 116 -22.44 19.53 -8.34
CA GLU A 116 -23.04 20.86 -8.16
C GLU A 116 -22.12 21.80 -7.38
N LEU A 117 -20.82 21.68 -7.64
CA LEU A 117 -19.78 22.42 -6.91
C LEU A 117 -19.86 23.91 -7.21
N ARG A 118 -20.48 24.29 -8.33
CA ARG A 118 -20.74 25.68 -8.68
C ARG A 118 -22.14 26.10 -8.24
N PRO A 119 -22.28 27.21 -7.49
CA PRO A 119 -23.57 27.84 -7.25
C PRO A 119 -24.24 28.16 -8.58
N ALA A 120 -25.55 27.90 -8.68
CA ALA A 120 -26.30 28.27 -9.87
C ALA A 120 -26.26 29.81 -10.06
N PRO A 121 -26.18 30.30 -11.31
CA PRO A 121 -26.17 31.74 -11.58
C PRO A 121 -27.40 32.41 -10.95
N GLY A 122 -27.17 33.40 -10.09
CA GLY A 122 -28.25 34.15 -9.41
C GLY A 122 -28.69 33.61 -8.04
N THR A 123 -28.12 32.49 -7.56
CA THR A 123 -28.41 31.99 -6.20
C THR A 123 -27.34 32.37 -5.18
N ARG A 124 -27.76 32.90 -4.02
CA ARG A 124 -26.90 33.19 -2.86
C ARG A 124 -26.57 31.95 -2.02
N SER A 125 -27.22 30.81 -2.27
CA SER A 125 -27.06 29.61 -1.46
C SER A 125 -27.24 28.34 -2.28
N MET A 126 -26.58 27.25 -1.86
CA MET A 126 -26.73 25.91 -2.45
C MET A 126 -27.98 25.16 -1.93
N TRP A 127 -28.74 25.77 -1.02
CA TRP A 127 -29.98 25.17 -0.50
C TRP A 127 -30.99 25.00 -1.63
N ARG A 128 -31.49 23.77 -1.77
CA ARG A 128 -32.58 23.45 -2.67
C ARG A 128 -33.89 23.50 -1.90
N PRO A 129 -34.91 24.21 -2.40
CA PRO A 129 -36.23 24.15 -1.80
C PRO A 129 -36.73 22.71 -1.85
N LEU A 130 -37.25 22.23 -0.73
CA LEU A 130 -37.88 20.92 -0.64
C LEU A 130 -39.02 20.86 -1.67
N PRO A 131 -39.07 19.86 -2.57
CA PRO A 131 -40.18 19.72 -3.50
C PRO A 131 -41.50 19.69 -2.73
N PRO A 132 -42.57 20.34 -3.22
CA PRO A 132 -43.89 20.26 -2.60
C PRO A 132 -44.41 18.83 -2.74
N GLY A 133 -44.10 18.01 -1.74
CA GLY A 133 -44.57 16.64 -1.57
C GLY A 133 -45.25 16.52 -0.22
N ARG A 134 -46.18 15.58 -0.11
CA ARG A 134 -46.85 15.25 1.16
C ARG A 134 -45.77 14.87 2.17
N HIS A 135 -45.65 15.65 3.25
CA HIS A 135 -44.69 15.39 4.31
C HIS A 135 -45.11 14.11 5.02
N ASP A 136 -44.47 12.99 4.67
CA ASP A 136 -44.72 11.67 5.24
C ASP A 136 -43.55 11.30 6.17
N PRO A 137 -43.63 11.63 7.46
CA PRO A 137 -42.56 11.40 8.43
C PRO A 137 -42.28 9.91 8.68
N GLU A 138 -43.15 9.00 8.25
CA GLU A 138 -42.97 7.54 8.46
C GLU A 138 -41.99 6.90 7.47
N ARG A 139 -41.59 7.61 6.41
CA ARG A 139 -40.67 7.10 5.36
C ARG A 139 -39.18 7.31 5.62
N GLN A 140 -38.80 7.77 6.81
CA GLN A 140 -37.41 8.11 7.14
C GLN A 140 -36.61 6.98 7.81
N PHE A 141 -37.24 5.84 8.10
CA PHE A 141 -36.60 4.66 8.69
C PHE A 141 -36.69 3.45 7.76
#